data_AF-A0A379EFN8-F1
#
_entry.id   AF-A0A379EFN8-F1
#
_cell.length_a   1.000
_cell.length_b   1.000
_cell.length_c   1.000
_cell.angle_alpha   90.00
_cell.angle_beta   90.00
_cell.angle_gamma   90.00
#
_symmetry.space_group_name_H-M   'P 1'
#
loop_
_entity.id
_entity.type
_entity.pdbx_description
1 polymer ?
#
loop_
_entity_poly.entity_id
_entity_poly.type
_entity_poly.pdbx_seq_one_letter_code
_entity_poly.pdbx_strand_id
1 'polypeptide(L)'
;MTLTRMTQVGGKCWSHEDVGRMKSVLVADFSDLMNRNSDEGLHWTSTKTDLIELAHIVWETGELVDEYGRPLSFSDISARICCVLNLTPTPNPWTFYDRVLTRKNIKVRSVLERYLLLYKKGGILDPMRLDIKRQNV
;
A
#
# COMPACT_ATOMS: atom_id res chain seq x y z
N MET A 1 28.66 -7.83 15.91
CA MET A 1 28.13 -8.21 14.58
C MET A 1 26.62 -8.31 14.70
N THR A 2 25.88 -7.29 14.27
CA THR A 2 24.42 -7.35 14.19
C THR A 2 24.04 -8.19 12.99
N LEU A 3 23.47 -9.39 13.22
CA LEU A 3 22.91 -10.22 12.17
C LEU A 3 21.82 -9.43 11.46
N THR A 4 22.08 -8.97 10.23
CA THR A 4 21.07 -8.29 9.43
C THR A 4 20.01 -9.31 9.02
N ARG A 5 18.86 -9.26 9.68
CA ARG A 5 17.72 -10.12 9.33
C ARG A 5 17.25 -9.75 7.92
N MET A 6 17.21 -10.75 7.05
CA MET A 6 16.71 -10.59 5.68
C MET A 6 15.22 -10.96 5.63
N THR A 7 14.47 -10.29 4.77
CA THR A 7 13.06 -10.52 4.50
C THR A 7 12.88 -10.74 3.00
N GLN A 8 12.29 -11.87 2.63
CA GLN A 8 11.92 -12.14 1.24
C GLN A 8 10.69 -11.28 0.89
N VAL A 9 10.82 -10.40 -0.10
CA VAL A 9 9.69 -9.65 -0.67
C VAL A 9 9.70 -9.85 -2.18
N GLY A 10 8.67 -10.53 -2.67
CA GLY A 10 8.58 -10.92 -4.08
C GLY A 10 9.78 -11.78 -4.48
N GLY A 11 10.50 -11.37 -5.53
CA GLY A 11 11.65 -12.10 -6.07
C GLY A 11 13.01 -11.79 -5.42
N LYS A 12 13.07 -10.97 -4.35
CA LYS A 12 14.33 -10.51 -3.74
C LYS A 12 14.34 -10.57 -2.22
N CYS A 13 15.54 -10.76 -1.66
CA CYS A 13 15.82 -10.55 -0.24
C CYS A 13 16.13 -9.07 0.01
N TRP A 14 15.45 -8.49 0.99
CA TRP A 14 15.65 -7.13 1.47
C TRP A 14 16.06 -7.15 2.94
N SER A 15 16.72 -6.09 3.41
CA SER A 15 16.94 -5.98 4.85
C SER A 15 15.61 -5.74 5.56
N HIS A 16 15.44 -6.33 6.74
CA HIS A 16 14.24 -6.13 7.55
C HIS A 16 14.05 -4.65 7.91
N GLU A 17 15.13 -3.89 8.07
CA GLU A 17 15.09 -2.44 8.32
C GLU A 17 14.49 -1.68 7.13
N ASP A 18 14.84 -2.06 5.90
CA ASP A 18 14.31 -1.42 4.70
C ASP A 18 12.83 -1.73 4.50
N VAL A 19 12.43 -2.98 4.75
CA VAL A 19 11.02 -3.37 4.72
C VAL A 19 10.24 -2.63 5.79
N GLY A 20 10.77 -2.56 7.01
CA GLY A 20 10.15 -1.82 8.12
C GLY A 20 9.99 -0.34 7.79
N ARG A 21 11.05 0.31 7.30
CA ARG A 21 11.00 1.72 6.88
C ARG A 21 9.99 1.96 5.77
N MET A 22 9.96 1.08 4.76
CA MET A 22 8.98 1.18 3.68
C MET A 22 7.56 1.04 4.23
N LYS A 23 7.29 0.09 5.13
CA LYS A 23 5.98 -0.03 5.78
C LYS A 23 5.60 1.26 6.53
N SER A 24 6.52 1.86 7.29
CA SER A 24 6.25 3.13 7.99
C SER A 24 5.93 4.28 7.04
N VAL A 25 6.65 4.41 5.92
CA VAL A 25 6.34 5.40 4.87
C VAL A 25 4.93 5.15 4.32
N LEU A 26 4.61 3.89 3.99
CA LEU A 26 3.29 3.53 3.48
C LEU A 26 2.18 3.83 4.48
N VAL A 27 2.37 3.54 5.77
CA VAL A 27 1.35 3.88 6.79
C VAL A 27 1.12 5.39 6.84
N ALA A 28 2.18 6.20 6.85
CA ALA A 28 2.06 7.65 6.87
C ALA A 28 1.31 8.18 5.64
N ASP A 29 1.76 7.81 4.44
CA ASP A 29 1.17 8.31 3.19
C ASP A 29 -0.28 7.82 3.01
N PHE A 30 -0.56 6.57 3.41
CA PHE A 30 -1.89 6.00 3.31
C PHE A 30 -2.85 6.61 4.34
N SER A 31 -2.38 6.89 5.55
CA SER A 31 -3.15 7.62 6.57
C SER A 31 -3.49 9.03 6.08
N ASP A 32 -2.50 9.76 5.57
CA ASP A 32 -2.68 11.09 4.99
C ASP A 32 -3.72 11.07 3.86
N LEU A 33 -3.67 10.03 3.02
CA LEU A 33 -4.61 9.86 1.91
C LEU A 33 -6.03 9.53 2.39
N MET A 34 -6.18 8.64 3.38
CA MET A 34 -7.49 8.28 3.96
C MET A 34 -8.25 9.49 4.54
N ASN A 35 -7.49 10.49 5.01
CA ASN A 35 -8.00 11.75 5.56
C ASN A 35 -8.35 12.81 4.49
N ARG A 36 -8.10 12.53 3.21
CA ARG A 36 -8.51 13.40 2.10
C ARG A 36 -10.00 13.27 1.80
N ASN A 37 -10.51 14.28 1.10
CA ASN A 37 -11.88 14.25 0.57
C ASN A 37 -11.89 13.78 -0.90
N SER A 38 -12.98 13.15 -1.32
CA SER A 38 -13.13 12.64 -2.69
C SER A 38 -13.26 13.75 -3.74
N ASP A 39 -13.67 14.95 -3.33
CA ASP A 39 -13.79 16.16 -4.16
C ASP A 39 -12.43 16.75 -4.59
N GLU A 40 -11.32 16.32 -3.95
CA GLU A 40 -9.96 16.74 -4.33
C GLU A 40 -9.50 16.21 -5.70
N GLY A 41 -10.32 15.38 -6.37
CA GLY A 41 -10.05 14.87 -7.73
C GLY A 41 -8.86 13.92 -7.80
N LEU A 42 -8.53 13.27 -6.68
CA LEU A 42 -7.45 12.29 -6.61
C LEU A 42 -7.86 10.99 -7.29
N HIS A 43 -6.94 10.40 -8.06
CA HIS A 43 -7.13 9.13 -8.73
C HIS A 43 -5.89 8.25 -8.65
N TRP A 44 -6.12 6.95 -8.54
CA TRP A 44 -5.10 5.92 -8.53
C TRP A 44 -4.71 5.53 -9.96
N THR A 45 -3.42 5.49 -10.27
CA THR A 45 -2.93 5.16 -11.61
C THR A 45 -2.38 3.75 -11.76
N SER A 46 -2.11 3.05 -10.66
CA SER A 46 -1.72 1.63 -10.72
C SER A 46 -2.95 0.72 -10.72
N THR A 47 -2.73 -0.59 -10.64
CA THR A 47 -3.83 -1.55 -10.60
C THR A 47 -4.60 -1.49 -9.28
N LYS A 48 -5.90 -1.80 -9.33
CA LYS A 48 -6.72 -1.95 -8.13
C LYS A 48 -6.21 -3.04 -7.18
N THR A 49 -5.63 -4.11 -7.72
CA THR A 49 -4.99 -5.16 -6.92
C THR A 49 -3.81 -4.60 -6.12
N ASP A 50 -3.01 -3.70 -6.69
CA ASP A 50 -1.91 -3.06 -5.95
C ASP A 50 -2.44 -2.15 -4.83
N LEU A 51 -3.52 -1.42 -5.09
CA LEU A 51 -4.14 -0.60 -4.06
C LEU A 51 -4.63 -1.45 -2.87
N ILE A 52 -5.26 -2.60 -3.16
CA ILE A 52 -5.73 -3.51 -2.12
C ILE A 52 -4.55 -4.21 -1.41
N GLU A 53 -3.47 -4.50 -2.12
CA GLU A 53 -2.23 -4.99 -1.52
C GLU A 53 -1.65 -3.96 -0.53
N LEU A 54 -1.63 -2.67 -0.89
CA LEU A 54 -1.21 -1.59 0.02
C LEU A 54 -2.13 -1.49 1.23
N ALA A 55 -3.45 -1.52 1.02
CA ALA A 55 -4.42 -1.51 2.10
C ALA A 55 -4.19 -2.68 3.08
N HIS A 56 -3.85 -3.87 2.56
CA HIS A 56 -3.53 -5.03 3.40
C HIS A 56 -2.22 -4.84 4.16
N ILE A 57 -1.16 -4.35 3.51
CA ILE A 57 0.15 -4.09 4.15
C ILE A 57 -0.01 -3.11 5.32
N VAL A 58 -0.80 -2.04 5.12
CA VAL A 58 -1.07 -1.03 6.15
C VAL A 58 -1.97 -1.61 7.25
N TRP A 59 -3.00 -2.37 6.90
CA TRP A 59 -3.86 -3.05 7.87
C TRP A 59 -3.08 -4.01 8.79
N GLU A 60 -2.12 -4.77 8.26
CA GLU A 60 -1.26 -5.66 9.06
C GLU A 60 -0.43 -4.94 10.13
N THR A 61 -0.20 -3.62 9.99
CA THR A 61 0.52 -2.85 11.01
C THR A 61 -0.34 -2.57 12.24
N GLY A 62 -1.66 -2.57 12.10
CA GLY A 62 -2.60 -2.18 13.15
C GLY A 62 -2.56 -0.70 13.54
N GLU A 63 -1.86 0.15 12.78
CA GLU A 63 -1.66 1.56 13.13
C GLU A 63 -2.83 2.47 12.75
N LEU A 64 -3.69 2.06 11.83
CA LEU A 64 -4.91 2.80 11.49
C LEU A 64 -6.04 2.43 12.46
N VAL A 65 -6.48 3.39 13.26
CA VAL A 65 -7.48 3.21 14.31
C VAL A 65 -8.72 4.09 14.11
N ASP A 66 -9.84 3.67 14.69
CA ASP A 66 -11.08 4.44 14.78
C ASP A 66 -11.03 5.51 15.90
N GLU A 67 -12.12 6.26 16.05
CA GLU A 67 -12.28 7.29 17.08
C GLU A 67 -12.16 6.77 18.52
N TYR A 68 -12.33 5.47 18.73
CA TYR A 68 -12.19 4.80 20.02
C TYR A 68 -10.81 4.13 20.20
N GLY A 69 -9.89 4.33 19.26
CA GLY A 69 -8.55 3.75 19.27
C GLY A 69 -8.51 2.26 18.89
N ARG A 70 -9.56 1.72 18.26
CA ARG A 70 -9.60 0.32 17.80
C ARG A 70 -9.07 0.22 16.37
N PRO A 71 -8.24 -0.78 16.03
CA PRO A 71 -7.76 -0.96 14.66
C PRO A 71 -8.91 -1.09 13.67
N LEU A 72 -8.83 -0.34 12.57
CA LEU A 72 -9.81 -0.40 11.47
C LEU A 72 -9.76 -1.78 10.81
N SER A 73 -10.93 -2.26 10.35
CA SER A 73 -10.98 -3.52 9.61
C SER A 73 -10.38 -3.34 8.21
N PHE A 74 -9.86 -4.43 7.63
CA PHE A 74 -9.36 -4.42 6.25
C PHE A 74 -10.44 -3.95 5.25
N SER A 75 -11.70 -4.30 5.50
CA SER A 75 -12.84 -3.86 4.70
C SER A 75 -13.07 -2.36 4.78
N ASP A 76 -13.00 -1.77 5.97
CA ASP A 76 -13.19 -0.33 6.17
C ASP A 76 -12.07 0.46 5.51
N ILE A 77 -10.82 0.04 5.70
CA ILE A 77 -9.64 0.63 5.06
C ILE A 77 -9.79 0.58 3.53
N SER A 78 -10.13 -0.59 2.98
CA SER A 78 -10.28 -0.79 1.53
C SER A 78 -11.43 0.02 0.94
N ALA A 79 -12.56 0.12 1.64
CA ALA A 79 -13.72 0.88 1.20
C ALA A 79 -13.42 2.39 1.21
N ARG A 80 -12.82 2.89 2.31
CA ARG A 80 -12.49 4.31 2.46
C ARG A 80 -11.48 4.75 1.42
N ILE A 81 -10.40 4.00 1.19
CA ILE A 81 -9.39 4.39 0.21
C ILE A 81 -9.94 4.40 -1.22
N CYS A 82 -10.81 3.43 -1.57
CA CYS A 82 -11.48 3.43 -2.87
C CYS A 82 -12.34 4.69 -3.03
N CYS A 83 -13.09 5.07 -1.99
CA CYS A 83 -13.93 6.26 -2.01
C CYS A 83 -13.11 7.55 -2.24
N VAL A 84 -12.02 7.74 -1.47
CA VAL A 84 -11.12 8.90 -1.61
C VAL A 84 -10.55 9.00 -3.02
N LEU A 85 -10.15 7.87 -3.60
CA LEU A 85 -9.52 7.81 -4.93
C LEU A 85 -10.53 7.70 -6.08
N ASN A 86 -11.82 7.95 -5.82
CA ASN A 86 -12.91 7.90 -6.79
C ASN A 86 -13.01 6.54 -7.53
N LEU A 87 -12.65 5.46 -6.85
CA LEU A 87 -12.78 4.08 -7.33
C LEU A 87 -14.05 3.45 -6.75
N THR A 88 -14.68 2.56 -7.52
CA THR A 88 -15.78 1.74 -7.00
C THR A 88 -15.28 0.91 -5.81
N PRO A 89 -15.94 0.93 -4.64
CA PRO A 89 -15.55 0.10 -3.50
C PRO A 89 -15.48 -1.39 -3.87
N THR A 90 -14.56 -2.13 -3.24
CA THR A 90 -14.50 -3.59 -3.39
C THR A 90 -15.48 -4.25 -2.42
N PRO A 91 -16.49 -5.01 -2.88
CA PRO A 91 -17.43 -5.69 -1.98
C PRO A 91 -16.74 -6.72 -1.07
N ASN A 92 -15.64 -7.30 -1.55
CA ASN A 92 -14.82 -8.23 -0.78
C ASN A 92 -13.33 -8.03 -1.12
N PRO A 93 -12.57 -7.29 -0.30
CA PRO A 93 -11.15 -7.03 -0.56
C PRO A 93 -10.28 -8.29 -0.46
N TRP A 94 -10.70 -9.32 0.28
CA TRP A 94 -9.99 -10.61 0.35
C TRP A 94 -9.87 -11.29 -1.01
N THR A 95 -10.86 -11.13 -1.90
CA THR A 95 -10.76 -11.70 -3.26
C THR A 95 -9.64 -11.06 -4.09
N PHE A 96 -9.35 -9.79 -3.86
CA PHE A 96 -8.24 -9.10 -4.51
C PHE A 96 -6.91 -9.49 -3.86
N TYR A 97 -6.89 -9.64 -2.54
CA TYR A 97 -5.71 -10.10 -1.83
C TYR A 97 -5.36 -11.57 -2.16
N ASP A 98 -6.33 -12.45 -2.33
CA ASP A 98 -6.10 -13.82 -2.80
C ASP A 98 -5.43 -13.84 -4.17
N ARG A 99 -5.80 -12.91 -5.07
CA ARG A 99 -5.11 -12.73 -6.35
C ARG A 99 -3.67 -12.27 -6.16
N VAL A 100 -3.37 -11.46 -5.14
CA VAL A 100 -1.99 -11.07 -4.78
C VAL A 100 -1.20 -12.30 -4.36
N LEU A 101 -1.76 -13.11 -3.45
CA LEU A 101 -1.12 -14.33 -2.93
C LEU A 101 -0.90 -15.38 -4.02
N THR A 102 -1.83 -15.49 -4.97
CA THR A 102 -1.79 -16.47 -6.06
C THR A 102 -1.13 -15.95 -7.34
N ARG A 103 -0.43 -14.80 -7.29
CA ARG A 103 0.33 -14.27 -8.44
C ARG A 103 1.36 -15.29 -8.92
N LYS A 104 1.03 -16.01 -10.00
CA LYS A 104 1.91 -17.00 -10.64
C LYS A 104 3.02 -16.39 -11.49
N ASN A 105 2.94 -15.09 -11.79
CA ASN A 105 3.82 -14.45 -12.74
C ASN A 105 5.01 -13.78 -12.04
N ILE A 106 6.16 -14.43 -12.05
CA ILE A 106 7.45 -13.87 -11.59
C ILE A 106 7.80 -12.54 -12.28
N LYS A 107 7.18 -12.22 -13.43
CA LYS A 107 7.40 -10.98 -14.18
C LYS A 107 6.62 -9.78 -13.63
N VAL A 108 5.63 -9.99 -12.76
CA VAL A 108 4.83 -8.91 -12.12
C VAL A 108 5.15 -8.87 -10.63
N ARG A 109 6.02 -7.93 -10.25
CA ARG A 109 6.48 -7.72 -8.87
C ARG A 109 5.33 -7.22 -7.99
N SER A 110 5.32 -7.59 -6.71
CA SER A 110 4.41 -7.00 -5.71
C SER A 110 4.60 -5.49 -5.61
N VAL A 111 3.56 -4.76 -5.18
CA VAL A 111 3.67 -3.31 -4.98
C VAL A 111 4.79 -2.98 -4.00
N LEU A 112 4.92 -3.75 -2.92
CA LEU A 112 5.97 -3.57 -1.92
C LEU A 112 7.37 -3.76 -2.51
N GLU A 113 7.57 -4.78 -3.36
CA GLU A 113 8.86 -4.99 -4.02
C GLU A 113 9.19 -3.86 -5.00
N ARG A 114 8.19 -3.36 -5.75
CA ARG A 114 8.39 -2.20 -6.65
C ARG A 114 8.80 -0.96 -5.87
N TYR A 115 8.12 -0.67 -4.76
CA TYR A 115 8.40 0.50 -3.94
C TYR A 115 9.76 0.41 -3.24
N LEU A 116 10.15 -0.77 -2.75
CA LEU A 116 11.51 -1.01 -2.24
C LEU A 116 12.58 -0.77 -3.30
N LEU A 117 12.34 -1.15 -4.57
CA LEU A 117 13.25 -0.85 -5.67
C LEU A 117 13.34 0.65 -5.97
N LEU A 118 12.21 1.36 -6.01
CA LEU A 118 12.20 2.82 -6.24
C LEU A 118 12.92 3.56 -5.11
N TYR A 119 12.72 3.13 -3.86
CA TYR A 119 13.41 3.68 -2.70
C TYR A 119 14.92 3.42 -2.75
N LYS A 120 15.35 2.16 -2.94
CA LYS A 120 16.78 1.81 -2.88
C LYS A 120 17.59 2.16 -4.11
N LYS A 121 17.02 2.01 -5.30
CA LYS A 121 17.72 2.24 -6.56
C LYS A 121 17.40 3.59 -7.18
N GLY A 122 16.16 4.06 -7.01
CA GLY A 122 15.70 5.33 -7.56
C GLY A 122 15.88 6.52 -6.63
N GLY A 123 16.17 6.30 -5.33
CA GLY A 123 16.25 7.37 -4.33
C GLY A 123 14.91 8.04 -4.04
N ILE A 124 13.79 7.39 -4.41
CA ILE A 124 12.45 7.94 -4.24
C ILE A 124 11.97 7.63 -2.83
N LEU A 125 11.86 8.67 -1.99
CA LEU A 125 11.52 8.51 -0.58
C LEU A 125 10.06 8.10 -0.34
N ASP A 126 9.15 8.64 -1.15
CA ASP A 126 7.71 8.38 -1.12
C ASP A 126 7.28 7.85 -2.50
N PRO A 127 7.40 6.52 -2.72
CA PRO A 127 7.06 5.92 -4.00
C PRO A 127 5.54 5.80 -4.22
N MET A 128 4.73 5.78 -3.16
CA MET A 128 3.27 5.65 -3.26
C MET A 128 2.66 6.89 -3.93
N ARG A 129 3.18 8.08 -3.64
CA ARG A 129 2.75 9.33 -4.29
C ARG A 129 2.81 9.32 -5.80
N LEU A 130 3.71 8.54 -6.40
CA LEU A 130 3.83 8.45 -7.86
C LEU A 130 2.61 7.82 -8.52
N ASP A 131 1.88 6.98 -7.79
CA ASP A 131 0.68 6.30 -8.25
C ASP A 131 -0.61 7.10 -7.97
N ILE A 132 -0.49 8.29 -7.40
CA ILE A 132 -1.61 9.20 -7.10
C ILE A 132 -1.48 10.43 -7.98
N LYS A 133 -2.54 10.73 -8.72
CA LYS A 133 -2.62 11.94 -9.54
C LYS A 133 -3.84 12.74 -9.18
N ARG A 134 -3.78 14.05 -9.45
CA ARG A 134 -4.92 14.95 -9.38
C ARG A 134 -5.42 15.22 -10.79
N GLN A 135 -6.74 15.16 -11.01
CA GLN A 135 -7.31 15.68 -12.24
C GLN A 135 -7.06 17.19 -12.28
N ASN A 136 -6.38 17.66 -13.32
CA ASN A 136 -6.35 19.09 -13.62
C ASN A 136 -7.73 19.43 -14.18
N VAL A 137 -8.51 20.21 -13.43
CA VAL A 137 -9.73 20.87 -13.90
C VAL A 137 -9.34 22.02 -14.81
#